data_AF-A0A370LRC3-F1
#
_entry.id   AF-A0A370LRC3-F1
#
_cell.length_a   1.000
_cell.length_b   1.000
_cell.length_c   1.000
_cell.angle_alpha   90.00
_cell.angle_beta   90.00
_cell.angle_gamma   90.00
#
_symmetry.space_group_name_H-M   'P 1'
#
loop_
_entity.id
_entity.type
_entity.pdbx_description
1 polymer ?
#
loop_
_entity_poly.entity_id
_entity_poly.type
_entity_poly.pdbx_seq_one_letter_code
_entity_poly.pdbx_strand_id
1 'polypeptide(L)'
;MASFGQVLERMQNESVKTSENPEAAAAVRAGLNLNADFWDDFIKICNQSKALSELLGVRRDVIARWPNEVRKALAQIERQDSAEAMNKKASLITTGYN
;
A
#
# COMPACT_ATOMS: atom_id res chain seq x y z
N MET A 1 -10.05 -11.30 -32.45
CA MET A 1 -8.76 -10.60 -32.35
C MET A 1 -8.98 -9.36 -31.50
N ALA A 2 -8.31 -9.25 -30.36
CA ALA A 2 -8.43 -8.04 -29.54
C ALA A 2 -7.73 -6.88 -30.26
N SER A 3 -8.36 -5.69 -30.30
CA SER A 3 -7.73 -4.53 -30.93
C SER A 3 -6.61 -4.00 -30.03
N PHE A 4 -5.60 -3.35 -30.62
CA PHE A 4 -4.52 -2.71 -29.85
C PHE A 4 -5.06 -1.70 -28.81
N GLY A 5 -6.19 -1.05 -29.11
CA GLY A 5 -6.91 -0.20 -28.17
C GLY A 5 -7.44 -0.97 -26.95
N GLN A 6 -8.02 -2.16 -27.16
CA GLN A 6 -8.47 -3.03 -26.07
C GLN A 6 -7.30 -3.55 -25.23
N VAL A 7 -6.12 -3.74 -25.81
CA VAL A 7 -4.91 -4.14 -25.07
C VAL A 7 -4.39 -2.99 -24.21
N LEU A 8 -4.34 -1.77 -24.75
CA LEU A 8 -3.93 -0.57 -24.00
C LEU A 8 -4.91 -0.21 -22.89
N GLU A 9 -6.20 -0.33 -23.15
CA GLU A 9 -7.25 -0.10 -22.17
C GLU A 9 -7.20 -1.18 -21.08
N ARG A 10 -6.88 -2.42 -21.42
CA ARG A 10 -6.66 -3.51 -20.45
C ARG A 10 -5.38 -3.30 -19.64
N MET A 11 -4.30 -2.76 -20.21
CA MET A 11 -3.09 -2.40 -19.47
C MET A 11 -3.27 -1.18 -18.56
N GLN A 12 -4.12 -0.21 -18.94
CA GLN A 12 -4.48 0.92 -18.07
C GLN A 12 -5.49 0.53 -16.98
N ASN A 13 -6.36 -0.45 -17.25
CA ASN A 13 -7.42 -0.90 -16.34
C ASN A 13 -7.02 -2.10 -15.49
N GLU A 14 -5.91 -2.78 -15.81
CA GLU A 14 -5.11 -3.52 -14.84
C GLU A 14 -4.47 -2.50 -13.89
N SER A 15 -5.31 -1.90 -13.03
CA SER A 15 -4.81 -1.35 -11.78
C SER A 15 -4.09 -2.52 -11.12
N VAL A 16 -2.76 -2.45 -11.03
CA VAL A 16 -1.96 -3.33 -10.20
C VAL A 16 -2.73 -3.47 -8.91
N LYS A 17 -3.27 -4.66 -8.64
CA LYS A 17 -3.98 -4.95 -7.40
C LYS A 17 -2.92 -4.84 -6.31
N THR A 18 -2.74 -3.62 -5.81
CA THR A 18 -1.78 -3.27 -4.75
C THR A 18 -2.07 -4.05 -3.47
N SER A 19 -3.29 -4.58 -3.34
CA SER A 19 -3.75 -5.37 -2.20
C SER A 19 -3.15 -6.77 -2.06
N GLU A 20 -2.37 -7.28 -3.01
CA GLU A 20 -1.73 -8.60 -2.88
C GLU A 20 -0.25 -8.59 -3.25
N ASN A 21 0.38 -7.42 -3.42
CA ASN A 21 1.81 -7.37 -3.69
C ASN A 21 2.59 -7.42 -2.36
N PRO A 22 3.27 -8.54 -2.03
CA PRO A 22 4.04 -8.67 -0.79
C PRO A 22 5.17 -7.64 -0.69
N GLU A 23 5.71 -7.18 -1.82
CA GLU A 23 6.77 -6.16 -1.86
C GLU A 23 6.22 -4.79 -1.45
N ALA A 24 4.99 -4.46 -1.86
CA ALA A 24 4.34 -3.22 -1.45
C ALA A 24 4.06 -3.23 0.07
N ALA A 25 3.62 -4.36 0.61
CA ALA A 25 3.43 -4.51 2.05
C ALA A 25 4.75 -4.40 2.83
N ALA A 26 5.83 -4.98 2.31
CA ALA A 26 7.16 -4.87 2.90
C ALA A 26 7.66 -3.41 2.92
N ALA A 27 7.46 -2.66 1.84
CA ALA A 27 7.81 -1.24 1.78
C ALA A 27 7.02 -0.41 2.80
N VAL A 28 5.73 -0.70 2.99
CA VAL A 28 4.90 0.02 3.98
C VAL A 28 5.33 -0.30 5.41
N ARG A 29 5.61 -1.58 5.72
CA ARG A 29 6.17 -1.99 7.03
C ARG A 29 7.55 -1.38 7.29
N ALA A 30 8.40 -1.27 6.27
CA ALA A 30 9.68 -0.59 6.40
C ALA A 30 9.49 0.88 6.82
N GLY A 31 8.51 1.58 6.23
CA GLY A 31 8.16 2.94 6.65
C GLY A 31 7.67 3.04 8.09
N LEU A 32 6.85 2.08 8.54
CA LEU A 32 6.37 2.03 9.94
C LEU A 32 7.51 1.81 10.95
N ASN A 33 8.57 1.11 10.54
CA ASN A 33 9.75 0.87 11.38
C ASN A 33 10.72 2.05 11.41
N LEU A 34 10.58 3.05 10.53
CA LEU A 34 11.46 4.23 10.53
C LEU A 34 11.12 5.18 11.67
N ASN A 35 9.85 5.62 11.73
CA ASN A 35 9.31 6.41 12.82
C ASN A 35 7.77 6.34 12.81
N ALA A 36 7.12 6.68 13.94
CA ALA A 36 5.67 6.56 14.10
C ALA A 36 4.86 7.46 13.16
N ASP A 37 5.38 8.66 12.84
CA ASP A 37 4.69 9.69 12.07
C ASP A 37 5.08 9.72 10.58
N PHE A 38 5.88 8.75 10.12
CA PHE A 38 6.56 8.79 8.83
C PHE A 38 5.57 8.90 7.69
N TRP A 39 4.54 8.05 7.73
CA TRP A 39 3.53 8.01 6.69
C TRP A 39 2.64 9.25 6.71
N ASP A 40 2.39 9.84 7.89
CA ASP A 40 1.65 11.10 8.00
C ASP A 40 2.45 12.27 7.43
N ASP A 41 3.76 12.33 7.71
CA ASP A 41 4.65 13.35 7.15
C ASP A 41 4.83 13.17 5.64
N PHE A 42 4.97 11.94 5.16
CA PHE A 42 4.98 11.63 3.73
C PHE A 42 3.69 12.12 3.03
N ILE A 43 2.53 11.87 3.65
CA ILE A 43 1.24 12.32 3.14
C ILE A 43 1.16 13.85 3.12
N LYS A 44 1.66 14.55 4.14
CA LYS A 44 1.74 16.02 4.14
C LYS A 44 2.60 16.54 2.99
N ILE A 45 3.74 15.90 2.72
CA ILE A 45 4.63 16.25 1.62
C ILE A 45 3.94 16.04 0.27
N CYS A 46 3.13 14.98 0.12
CA CYS A 46 2.34 14.74 -1.10
C CYS A 46 1.36 15.87 -1.44
N ASN A 47 0.92 16.68 -0.47
CA ASN A 47 0.10 17.87 -0.73
C ASN A 47 0.85 18.92 -1.55
N GLN A 48 2.19 18.92 -1.52
CA GLN A 48 3.06 19.72 -2.39
C GLN A 48 3.27 19.06 -3.77
N SER A 49 2.21 18.41 -4.29
CA SER A 49 2.21 17.61 -5.52
C SER A 49 2.84 18.28 -6.74
N LYS A 50 2.82 19.62 -6.84
CA LYS A 50 3.50 20.37 -7.91
C LYS A 50 5.03 20.29 -7.77
N ALA A 51 5.57 20.61 -6.60
CA ALA A 51 7.01 20.59 -6.35
C ALA A 51 7.57 19.17 -6.48
N LEU A 52 6.85 18.17 -5.96
CA LEU A 52 7.25 16.76 -6.13
C LEU A 52 7.17 16.31 -7.59
N SER A 53 6.22 16.82 -8.37
CA SER A 53 6.10 16.48 -9.79
C SER A 53 7.30 16.97 -10.58
N GLU A 54 7.74 18.20 -10.32
CA GLU A 54 8.94 18.77 -10.93
C GLU A 54 10.22 18.07 -10.45
N LEU A 55 10.30 17.73 -9.15
CA LEU A 55 11.46 17.06 -8.56
C LEU A 55 11.65 15.62 -9.06
N LEU A 56 10.56 14.84 -9.07
CA LEU A 56 10.60 13.40 -9.33
C LEU A 56 10.30 13.05 -10.80
N GLY A 57 9.90 14.03 -11.61
CA GLY A 57 9.47 13.79 -12.99
C GLY A 57 8.19 12.95 -13.10
N VAL A 58 7.42 12.83 -12.01
CA VAL A 58 6.17 12.07 -11.97
C VAL A 58 5.01 13.04 -12.19
N ARG A 59 3.98 12.64 -12.95
CA ARG A 59 2.81 13.51 -13.17
C ARG A 59 2.12 13.85 -11.84
N ARG A 60 1.70 15.11 -11.70
CA ARG A 60 1.03 15.61 -10.49
C ARG A 60 -0.21 14.82 -10.09
N ASP A 61 -0.99 14.35 -11.06
CA ASP A 61 -2.21 13.55 -10.82
C ASP A 61 -1.90 12.18 -10.21
N VAL A 62 -0.74 11.61 -10.51
CA VAL A 62 -0.26 10.35 -9.91
C VAL A 62 0.14 10.57 -8.47
N ILE A 63 0.91 11.63 -8.20
CA ILE A 63 1.36 11.99 -6.83
C ILE A 63 0.15 12.31 -5.94
N ALA A 64 -0.85 13.00 -6.48
CA ALA A 64 -2.08 13.32 -5.76
C ALA A 64 -2.87 12.06 -5.31
N ARG A 65 -2.64 10.90 -5.94
CA ARG A 65 -3.28 9.63 -5.55
C ARG A 65 -2.51 8.89 -4.46
N TRP A 66 -1.20 9.14 -4.31
CA TRP A 66 -0.36 8.43 -3.34
C TRP A 66 -0.88 8.45 -1.91
N PRO A 67 -1.39 9.56 -1.35
CA PRO A 67 -1.94 9.57 0.00
C PRO A 67 -3.06 8.54 0.22
N ASN A 68 -3.94 8.39 -0.76
CA ASN A 68 -5.05 7.44 -0.65
C ASN A 68 -4.55 6.01 -0.78
N GLU A 69 -3.60 5.74 -1.66
CA GLU A 69 -3.02 4.41 -1.82
C GLU A 69 -2.22 3.98 -0.57
N VAL A 70 -1.44 4.89 0.01
CA VAL A 70 -0.72 4.65 1.28
C VAL A 70 -1.69 4.34 2.41
N ARG A 71 -2.76 5.14 2.59
CA ARG A 71 -3.77 4.89 3.63
C ARG A 71 -4.47 3.55 3.47
N LYS A 72 -4.81 3.15 2.23
CA LYS A 72 -5.39 1.84 1.96
C LYS A 72 -4.44 0.72 2.34
N ALA A 73 -3.16 0.84 1.97
CA ALA A 73 -2.15 -0.16 2.29
C ALA A 73 -1.91 -0.28 3.81
N LEU A 74 -1.85 0.84 4.52
CA LEU A 74 -1.75 0.87 5.99
C LEU A 74 -2.93 0.16 6.66
N ALA A 75 -4.16 0.51 6.29
CA ALA A 75 -5.36 -0.11 6.84
C ALA A 75 -5.42 -1.61 6.54
N GLN A 76 -4.87 -2.05 5.40
CA GLN A 76 -4.81 -3.46 5.07
C GLN A 76 -3.78 -4.20 5.93
N ILE A 77 -2.58 -3.64 6.13
CA ILE A 77 -1.54 -4.25 6.96
C ILE A 77 -2.01 -4.36 8.40
N GLU A 78 -2.66 -3.32 8.93
CA GLU A 78 -3.23 -3.36 10.28
C GLU A 78 -4.24 -4.50 10.44
N ARG A 79 -5.09 -4.75 9.44
CA ARG A 79 -6.02 -5.89 9.43
C ARG A 79 -5.30 -7.23 9.36
N GLN A 80 -4.26 -7.35 8.54
CA GLN A 80 -3.48 -8.57 8.40
C GLN A 80 -2.73 -8.90 9.70
N ASP A 81 -2.03 -7.93 10.27
CA ASP A 81 -1.27 -8.10 11.51
C ASP A 81 -2.21 -8.42 12.68
N SER A 82 -3.39 -7.81 12.73
CA SER A 82 -4.43 -8.13 13.73
C SER A 82 -4.99 -9.55 13.56
N ALA A 83 -5.25 -9.97 12.32
CA ALA A 83 -5.75 -11.32 12.03
C ALA A 83 -4.70 -12.39 12.35
N GLU A 84 -3.42 -12.14 12.03
CA GLU A 84 -2.31 -13.02 12.37
C GLU A 84 -2.12 -13.15 13.90
N ALA A 85 -2.23 -12.04 14.63
CA ALA A 85 -2.16 -12.05 16.09
C ALA A 85 -3.28 -12.89 16.73
N MET A 86 -4.51 -12.77 16.21
CA MET A 86 -5.63 -13.60 16.66
C MET A 86 -5.42 -15.09 16.37
N ASN A 87 -4.87 -15.42 15.19
CA ASN A 87 -4.65 -16.80 14.79
C ASN A 87 -3.52 -17.46 15.61
N LYS A 88 -2.41 -16.74 15.87
CA LYS A 88 -1.36 -17.20 16.79
C LYS A 88 -1.91 -17.47 18.19
N LYS A 89 -2.74 -16.56 18.73
CA LYS A 89 -3.37 -16.74 20.04
C LYS A 89 -4.29 -17.97 20.09
N ALA A 90 -5.04 -18.23 19.03
CA ALA A 90 -5.91 -19.42 18.94
C ALA A 90 -5.09 -20.73 18.91
N SER A 91 -3.97 -20.75 18.18
CA SER A 91 -3.08 -21.92 18.11
C SER A 91 -2.42 -22.26 19.46
N LEU A 92 -2.03 -21.25 20.23
CA LEU A 92 -1.42 -21.40 21.57
C LEU A 92 -2.38 -21.97 22.61
N ILE A 93 -3.69 -21.70 22.49
CA ILE A 93 -4.71 -22.24 23.41
C ILE A 93 -4.98 -23.72 23.11
N THR A 94 -4.76 -24.18 21.88
CA THR A 94 -5.07 -25.55 21.45
C THR A 94 -4.01 -26.57 21.86
N THR A 95 -2.74 -26.15 22.06
CA THR A 95 -1.64 -27.07 22.41
C THR A 95 -1.48 -27.31 23.92
N GLY A 96 -2.34 -26.74 24.77
CA GLY A 96 -2.24 -26.80 26.24
C GLY A 96 -3.00 -27.95 26.92
N TYR A 97 -3.58 -28.89 26.16
CA TYR A 97 -4.26 -30.07 26.71
C TYR A 97 -3.79 -31.33 25.97
N ASN A 98 -2.80 -32.02 26.53
CA ASN A 98 -2.59 -33.47 26.46
C ASN A 98 -1.57 -33.88 27.52
#